data_AF-A0A1X2GV01-F1
#
_entry.id   AF-A0A1X2GV01-F1
#
_cell.length_a   1.000
_cell.length_b   1.000
_cell.length_c   1.000
_cell.angle_alpha   90.00
_cell.angle_beta   90.00
_cell.angle_gamma   90.00
#
_symmetry.space_group_name_H-M   'P 1'
#
loop_
_entity.id
_entity.type
_entity.pdbx_description
1 polymer ?
#
loop_
_entity_poly.entity_id
_entity_poly.type
_entity_poly.pdbx_seq_one_letter_code
_entity_poly.pdbx_strand_id
1 'polypeptide(L)'
;MVQKHSDLHHFVPLNLLTGTSRTFSPSEIHQLVALQVYEFCRSRNLVFVWVYLYSNWYTRDQWTLWARSARNAIPAGKTTMMIEAHWRVLKRVHLHHINRPRLDYLVYIIISRQCGRLIRSFNQKIATRQVLPEWEGQFRNEWKDLMSRPVQNNRYALYQTDPASWVCGCPYFIHSRFLLCKHLVHRSRHLALNDDAIKEEEKLRATSALGEALQLIESCKSQAGSGWTSRSNSPTILAPDGQPVPAQPNASSPQPTISQPENWKFCQIQLQPLEKKLQYDLGNTKRWGRAQGNWRELVFW
;
A
#
# COMPACT_ATOMS: atom_id res chain seq x y z
N MET A 1 -3.55 11.32 30.97
CA MET A 1 -2.97 12.44 30.20
C MET A 1 -1.84 11.94 29.31
N VAL A 2 -0.73 11.45 29.86
CA VAL A 2 0.45 10.99 29.09
C VAL A 2 0.16 9.90 28.05
N GLN A 3 -0.70 8.92 28.35
CA GLN A 3 -1.08 7.89 27.37
C GLN A 3 -1.73 8.47 26.10
N LYS A 4 -2.52 9.53 26.25
CA LYS A 4 -3.11 10.20 25.07
C LYS A 4 -2.03 10.83 24.19
N HIS A 5 -0.95 11.32 24.80
CA HIS A 5 0.16 11.96 24.09
C HIS A 5 0.97 10.95 23.27
N SER A 6 1.20 9.74 23.81
CA SER A 6 1.89 8.69 23.07
C SER A 6 1.11 8.22 21.85
N ASP A 7 -0.21 8.34 21.90
CA ASP A 7 -1.12 7.84 20.87
C ASP A 7 -1.30 8.80 19.67
N LEU A 8 -0.81 10.05 19.78
CA LEU A 8 -0.89 11.03 18.70
C LEU A 8 0.07 10.70 17.55
N HIS A 9 -0.39 10.89 16.32
CA HIS A 9 0.37 10.63 15.11
C HIS A 9 0.02 11.65 14.02
N HIS A 10 0.99 12.07 13.22
CA HIS A 10 0.80 13.15 12.24
C HIS A 10 -0.14 12.79 11.08
N PHE A 11 -0.22 11.50 10.70
CA PHE A 11 -1.23 11.03 9.74
C PHE A 11 -2.65 10.90 10.31
N VAL A 12 -2.81 10.81 11.63
CA VAL A 12 -4.13 10.60 12.23
C VAL A 12 -4.78 11.95 12.47
N PRO A 13 -5.90 12.27 11.79
CA PRO A 13 -6.53 13.57 11.95
C PRO A 13 -7.13 13.68 13.35
N LEU A 14 -6.87 14.82 14.00
CA LEU A 14 -7.44 15.13 15.31
C LEU A 14 -8.67 16.02 15.13
N ASN A 15 -9.74 15.68 15.83
CA ASN A 15 -10.95 16.49 15.86
C ASN A 15 -10.77 17.68 16.79
N LEU A 16 -10.80 18.88 16.22
CA LEU A 16 -10.83 20.11 17.01
C LEU A 16 -12.23 20.34 17.57
N LEU A 17 -12.29 21.04 18.70
CA LEU A 17 -13.56 21.44 19.35
C LEU A 17 -14.45 22.29 18.42
N THR A 18 -13.86 22.90 17.40
CA THR A 18 -14.52 23.66 16.33
C THR A 18 -15.19 22.77 15.27
N GLY A 19 -15.16 21.45 15.41
CA GLY A 19 -15.73 20.49 14.46
C GLY A 19 -14.87 20.25 13.22
N THR A 20 -13.72 20.91 13.10
CA THR A 20 -12.77 20.73 12.00
C THR A 20 -11.73 19.67 12.36
N SER A 21 -11.61 18.62 11.55
CA SER A 21 -10.50 17.66 11.65
C SER A 21 -9.26 18.21 10.91
N ARG A 22 -8.09 18.18 11.56
CA ARG A 22 -6.82 18.57 10.93
C ARG A 22 -5.70 17.60 11.32
N THR A 23 -4.79 17.35 10.39
CA THR A 23 -3.51 16.69 10.64
C THR A 23 -2.46 17.70 11.10
N PHE A 24 -1.62 17.28 12.03
CA PHE A 24 -0.59 18.12 12.64
C PHE A 24 0.79 17.58 12.28
N SER A 25 1.74 18.48 12.07
CA SER A 25 3.15 18.10 11.95
C SER A 25 3.68 17.53 13.27
N PRO A 26 4.72 16.67 13.23
CA PRO A 26 5.31 16.11 14.46
C PRO A 26 5.75 17.17 15.48
N SER A 27 6.29 18.30 15.00
CA SER A 27 6.70 19.43 15.83
C SER A 27 5.52 20.15 16.46
N GLU A 28 4.43 20.38 15.70
CA GLU A 28 3.20 20.96 16.25
C GLU A 28 2.60 20.05 17.33
N ILE A 29 2.55 18.72 17.11
CA ILE A 29 2.06 17.76 18.09
C ILE A 29 2.88 17.84 19.38
N HIS A 30 4.21 17.86 19.27
CA HIS A 30 5.11 17.95 20.41
C HIS A 30 4.89 19.26 21.21
N GLN A 31 4.79 20.40 20.52
CA GLN A 31 4.55 21.69 21.15
C GLN A 31 3.19 21.74 21.86
N LEU A 32 2.12 21.29 21.19
CA LEU A 32 0.76 21.28 21.75
C LEU A 32 0.70 20.45 23.02
N VAL A 33 1.30 19.27 23.00
CA VAL A 33 1.33 18.36 24.14
C VAL A 33 2.17 18.94 25.29
N ALA A 34 3.35 19.49 24.99
CA ALA A 34 4.21 20.09 26.00
C ALA A 34 3.52 21.27 26.68
N LEU A 35 2.82 22.12 25.90
CA LEU A 35 2.03 23.23 26.41
C LEU A 35 0.88 22.73 27.29
N GLN A 36 0.15 21.69 26.87
CA GLN A 36 -0.94 21.11 27.66
C GLN A 36 -0.48 20.61 29.04
N VAL A 37 0.70 19.97 29.10
CA VAL A 37 1.27 19.51 30.38
C VAL A 37 1.74 20.70 31.22
N TYR A 38 2.37 21.69 30.59
CA TYR A 38 2.80 22.91 31.27
C TYR A 38 1.62 23.64 31.92
N GLU A 39 0.52 23.85 31.19
CA GLU A 39 -0.70 24.48 31.70
C GLU A 39 -1.35 23.64 32.83
N PHE A 40 -1.36 22.31 32.67
CA PHE A 40 -1.85 21.39 33.69
C PHE A 40 -1.05 21.49 35.00
N CYS A 41 0.27 21.60 34.91
CA CYS A 41 1.15 21.76 36.06
C CYS A 41 1.05 23.18 36.66
N ARG A 42 1.00 24.22 35.82
CA ARG A 42 0.89 25.62 36.24
C ARG A 42 -0.40 25.88 37.01
N SER A 43 -1.53 25.40 36.50
CA SER A 43 -2.85 25.55 37.15
C SER A 43 -2.95 24.87 38.52
N ARG A 44 -2.08 23.90 38.83
CA ARG A 44 -2.02 23.17 40.10
C ARG A 44 -0.81 23.53 40.97
N ASN A 45 -0.03 24.54 40.57
CA ASN A 45 1.22 24.91 41.24
C ASN A 45 2.24 23.76 41.38
N LEU A 46 2.32 22.88 40.37
CA LEU A 46 3.21 21.71 40.33
C LEU A 46 4.47 21.98 39.49
N VAL A 47 5.20 23.04 39.82
CA VAL A 47 6.36 23.51 39.02
C VAL A 47 7.47 22.44 38.94
N PHE A 48 7.81 21.82 40.07
CA PHE A 48 8.85 20.77 40.09
C PHE A 48 8.47 19.54 39.26
N VAL A 49 7.18 19.19 39.23
CA VAL A 49 6.68 18.09 38.39
C VAL A 49 6.85 18.43 36.91
N TRP A 50 6.55 19.67 36.51
CA TRP A 50 6.79 20.13 35.14
C TRP A 50 8.26 20.02 34.76
N VAL A 51 9.18 20.53 35.59
CA VAL A 51 10.62 20.46 35.34
C VAL A 51 11.08 19.01 35.18
N TYR A 52 10.63 18.12 36.05
CA TYR A 52 10.94 16.69 35.98
C TYR A 52 10.40 16.05 34.69
N LEU A 53 9.13 16.26 34.37
CA LEU A 53 8.49 15.70 33.18
C LEU A 53 9.13 16.22 31.90
N TYR A 54 9.41 17.52 31.83
CA TYR A 54 10.01 18.13 30.64
C TYR A 54 11.41 17.56 30.42
N SER A 55 12.28 17.64 31.42
CA SER A 55 13.68 17.21 31.32
C SER A 55 13.82 15.76 30.89
N ASN A 56 12.96 14.87 31.42
CA ASN A 56 13.07 13.44 31.17
C ASN A 56 12.24 12.93 29.98
N TRP A 57 11.09 13.54 29.65
CA TRP A 57 10.12 12.97 28.71
C TRP A 57 9.75 13.91 27.55
N TYR A 58 9.61 15.22 27.80
CA TYR A 58 9.18 16.18 26.77
C TYR A 58 10.31 17.00 26.15
N THR A 59 11.57 16.75 26.50
CA THR A 59 12.73 17.20 25.71
C THR A 59 12.64 16.60 24.31
N ARG A 60 13.11 17.34 23.29
CA ARG A 60 13.05 16.90 21.88
C ARG A 60 13.69 15.52 21.68
N ASP A 61 14.85 15.28 22.29
CA ASP A 61 15.56 14.00 22.17
C ASP A 61 14.77 12.84 22.78
N GLN A 62 14.20 13.06 23.97
CA GLN A 62 13.43 12.05 24.70
C GLN A 62 12.09 11.76 24.02
N TRP A 63 11.44 12.79 23.46
CA TRP A 63 10.18 12.65 22.73
C TRP A 63 10.25 11.61 21.62
N THR A 64 11.37 11.56 20.89
CA THR A 64 11.56 10.61 19.79
C THR A 64 11.56 9.14 20.23
N LEU A 65 11.86 8.87 21.49
CA LEU A 65 11.98 7.50 22.03
C LEU A 65 10.62 6.87 22.35
N TRP A 66 9.61 7.65 22.68
CA TRP A 66 8.33 7.13 23.18
C TRP A 66 7.09 7.63 22.43
N ALA A 67 7.15 8.78 21.75
CA ALA A 67 6.00 9.33 21.03
C ALA A 67 5.83 8.68 19.65
N ARG A 68 4.59 8.30 19.30
CA ARG A 68 4.28 7.78 17.95
C ARG A 68 4.45 8.85 16.88
N SER A 69 4.21 10.12 17.20
CA SER A 69 4.28 11.23 16.24
C SER A 69 5.66 11.45 15.63
N ALA A 70 6.72 10.98 16.29
CA ALA A 70 8.10 11.10 15.83
C ALA A 70 8.46 10.11 14.71
N ARG A 71 7.64 9.08 14.46
CA ARG A 71 7.86 8.07 13.42
C ARG A 71 6.98 8.34 12.21
N ASN A 72 7.51 8.10 11.01
CA ASN A 72 6.77 8.25 9.74
C ASN A 72 5.85 7.06 9.42
N ALA A 73 5.67 6.12 10.35
CA ALA A 73 4.81 4.96 10.17
C ALA A 73 4.00 4.74 11.44
N ILE A 74 2.74 4.34 11.29
CA ILE A 74 1.84 4.06 12.40
C ILE A 74 2.17 2.66 12.94
N PRO A 75 2.75 2.51 14.13
CA PRO A 75 3.02 1.18 14.66
C PRO A 75 1.69 0.49 15.02
N ALA A 76 1.50 -0.73 14.53
CA ALA A 76 0.33 -1.56 14.85
C ALA A 76 0.37 -2.12 16.29
N GLY A 77 1.55 -2.21 16.89
CA GLY A 77 1.76 -2.73 18.25
C GLY A 77 2.65 -1.83 19.10
N LYS A 78 2.46 -1.90 20.42
CA LYS A 78 3.39 -1.29 21.38
C LYS A 78 4.66 -2.16 21.45
N THR A 79 5.81 -1.57 21.15
CA THR A 79 7.11 -2.27 21.07
C THR A 79 7.48 -2.96 22.39
N THR A 80 7.08 -2.38 23.54
CA THR A 80 7.30 -2.98 24.86
C THR A 80 6.67 -4.36 24.99
N MET A 81 5.44 -4.55 24.53
CA MET A 81 4.74 -5.84 24.61
C MET A 81 5.43 -6.91 23.78
N MET A 82 5.91 -6.56 22.58
CA MET A 82 6.63 -7.48 21.71
C MET A 82 7.98 -7.89 22.31
N ILE A 83 8.72 -6.92 22.85
CA ILE A 83 10.01 -7.14 23.50
C ILE A 83 9.81 -8.01 24.76
N GLU A 84 8.85 -7.69 25.62
CA GLU A 84 8.53 -8.50 26.81
C GLU A 84 8.11 -9.93 26.46
N ALA A 85 7.28 -10.10 25.42
CA ALA A 85 6.89 -11.41 24.94
C ALA A 85 8.09 -12.20 24.41
N HIS A 86 9.00 -11.56 23.68
CA HIS A 86 10.23 -12.16 23.21
C HIS A 86 11.10 -12.64 24.40
N TRP A 87 11.35 -11.77 25.39
CA TRP A 87 12.12 -12.11 26.57
C TRP A 87 11.46 -13.19 27.43
N ARG A 88 10.12 -13.21 27.49
CA ARG A 88 9.37 -14.28 28.19
C ARG A 88 9.65 -15.64 27.57
N VAL A 89 9.61 -15.74 26.23
CA VAL A 89 9.93 -16.98 25.51
C VAL A 89 11.39 -17.37 25.73
N LEU A 90 12.31 -16.42 25.63
CA LEU A 90 13.74 -16.68 25.80
C LEU A 90 14.04 -17.24 27.20
N LYS A 91 13.48 -16.61 28.25
CA LYS A 91 13.65 -17.05 29.64
C LYS A 91 13.02 -18.42 29.90
N ARG A 92 11.78 -18.63 29.46
CA ARG A 92 11.03 -19.87 29.79
C ARG A 92 11.44 -21.08 28.96
N VAL A 93 11.84 -20.87 27.71
CA VAL A 93 12.14 -21.98 26.79
C VAL A 93 13.65 -22.26 26.79
N HIS A 94 14.46 -21.23 26.53
CA HIS A 94 15.88 -21.44 26.26
C HIS A 94 16.77 -21.33 27.50
N LEU A 95 16.38 -20.53 28.49
CA LEU A 95 17.22 -20.20 29.66
C LEU A 95 16.66 -20.69 31.00
N HIS A 96 15.67 -21.58 30.99
CA HIS A 96 14.96 -21.97 32.22
C HIS A 96 15.85 -22.68 33.26
N HIS A 97 16.94 -23.32 32.83
CA HIS A 97 17.93 -23.96 33.70
C HIS A 97 19.19 -23.11 33.95
N ILE A 98 19.31 -21.94 33.33
CA ILE A 98 20.54 -21.15 33.35
C ILE A 98 20.27 -19.85 34.09
N ASN A 99 20.68 -19.81 35.34
CA ASN A 99 20.68 -18.59 36.12
C ASN A 99 21.84 -17.72 35.68
N ARG A 100 21.55 -16.49 35.24
CA ARG A 100 22.54 -15.47 34.81
C ARG A 100 23.45 -15.96 33.65
N PRO A 101 22.91 -16.20 32.45
CA PRO A 101 23.73 -16.56 31.30
C PRO A 101 24.77 -15.47 31.00
N ARG A 102 25.98 -15.87 30.60
CA ARG A 102 26.96 -14.94 30.02
C ARG A 102 26.39 -14.32 28.73
N LEU A 103 26.78 -13.08 28.44
CA LEU A 103 26.28 -12.34 27.28
C LEU A 103 26.50 -13.10 25.96
N ASP A 104 27.67 -13.71 25.78
CA ASP A 104 28.01 -14.44 24.55
C ASP A 104 27.08 -15.64 24.33
N TYR A 105 26.77 -16.36 25.40
CA TYR A 105 25.86 -17.50 25.36
C TYR A 105 24.42 -17.05 25.08
N LEU A 106 24.01 -15.91 25.66
CA LEU A 106 22.71 -15.31 25.38
C LEU A 106 22.58 -14.92 23.90
N VAL A 107 23.58 -14.24 23.34
CA VAL A 107 23.63 -13.83 21.93
C VAL A 107 23.59 -15.06 21.03
N TYR A 108 24.40 -16.08 21.34
CA TYR A 108 24.40 -17.35 20.62
C TYR A 108 23.01 -17.99 20.58
N ILE A 109 22.31 -18.09 21.71
CA ILE A 109 20.95 -18.65 21.78
C ILE A 109 19.96 -17.82 20.95
N ILE A 110 20.03 -16.50 21.05
CA ILE A 110 19.12 -15.60 20.33
C ILE A 110 19.26 -15.85 18.83
N ILE A 111 20.50 -15.85 18.30
CA ILE A 111 20.76 -16.02 16.87
C ILE A 111 20.43 -17.44 16.42
N SER A 112 21.01 -18.45 17.08
CA SER A 112 20.94 -19.84 16.61
C SER A 112 19.56 -20.46 16.80
N ARG A 113 18.90 -20.22 17.94
CA ARG A 113 17.63 -20.87 18.29
C ARG A 113 16.44 -19.97 18.03
N GLN A 114 16.45 -18.76 18.60
CA GLN A 114 15.25 -17.93 18.58
C GLN A 114 15.00 -17.31 17.20
N CYS A 115 16.00 -16.69 16.57
CA CYS A 115 15.87 -16.13 15.22
C CYS A 115 15.59 -17.25 14.19
N GLY A 116 16.31 -18.37 14.27
CA GLY A 116 16.04 -19.53 13.41
C GLY A 116 14.60 -20.02 13.51
N ARG A 117 14.04 -20.14 14.72
CA ARG A 117 12.63 -20.51 14.93
C ARG A 117 11.66 -19.48 14.34
N LEU A 118 11.94 -18.18 14.52
CA LEU A 118 11.10 -17.10 13.99
C LEU A 118 11.11 -17.07 12.46
N ILE A 119 12.27 -17.22 11.82
CA ILE A 119 12.40 -17.27 10.36
C ILE A 119 11.62 -18.46 9.79
N ARG A 120 11.78 -19.66 10.39
CA ARG A 120 11.00 -20.84 9.96
C ARG A 120 9.50 -20.61 10.11
N SER A 121 9.07 -20.07 11.25
CA SER A 121 7.65 -19.78 11.49
C SER A 121 7.12 -18.73 10.52
N PHE A 122 7.90 -17.70 10.20
CA PHE A 122 7.55 -16.70 9.20
C PHE A 122 7.41 -17.33 7.82
N ASN A 123 8.38 -18.13 7.38
CA ASN A 123 8.34 -18.79 6.08
C ASN A 123 7.12 -19.71 5.94
N GLN A 124 6.84 -20.52 6.97
CA GLN A 124 5.68 -21.41 7.00
C GLN A 124 4.33 -20.66 6.95
N LYS A 125 4.25 -19.52 7.62
CA LYS A 125 3.01 -18.75 7.74
C LYS A 125 2.75 -17.80 6.59
N ILE A 126 3.79 -17.12 6.11
CA ILE A 126 3.69 -16.00 5.18
C ILE A 126 4.12 -16.41 3.78
N ALA A 127 5.31 -17.01 3.63
CA ALA A 127 5.87 -17.33 2.31
C ALA A 127 5.21 -18.55 1.66
N THR A 128 5.05 -19.64 2.43
CA THR A 128 4.48 -20.90 1.92
C THR A 128 3.01 -21.09 2.30
N ARG A 129 2.47 -20.28 3.23
CA ARG A 129 1.07 -20.34 3.70
C ARG A 129 0.62 -21.74 4.15
N GLN A 130 1.55 -22.59 4.58
CA GLN A 130 1.26 -23.94 5.07
C GLN A 130 0.46 -23.93 6.38
N VAL A 131 0.69 -22.90 7.20
CA VAL A 131 0.01 -22.71 8.47
C VAL A 131 -0.56 -21.30 8.51
N LEU A 132 -1.85 -21.15 8.80
CA LEU A 132 -2.45 -19.83 8.93
C LEU A 132 -1.96 -19.15 10.23
N PRO A 133 -1.59 -17.86 10.19
CA PRO A 133 -1.34 -17.09 11.40
C PRO A 133 -2.58 -17.07 12.30
N GLU A 134 -2.38 -17.28 13.60
CA GLU A 134 -3.47 -17.28 14.59
C GLU A 134 -4.27 -15.96 14.60
N TRP A 135 -3.58 -14.83 14.42
CA TRP A 135 -4.20 -13.51 14.37
C TRP A 135 -5.10 -13.31 13.14
N GLU A 136 -4.96 -14.10 12.08
CA GLU A 136 -5.72 -13.94 10.84
C GLU A 136 -7.21 -14.27 11.06
N GLY A 137 -7.50 -15.27 11.88
CA GLY A 137 -8.87 -15.58 12.30
C GLY A 137 -9.48 -14.44 13.12
N GLN A 138 -8.71 -13.88 14.05
CA GLN A 138 -9.12 -12.74 14.87
C GLN A 138 -9.41 -11.50 14.01
N PHE A 139 -8.52 -11.20 13.06
CA PHE A 139 -8.69 -10.11 12.10
C PHE A 139 -9.97 -10.26 11.29
N ARG A 140 -10.22 -11.46 10.71
CA ARG A 140 -11.45 -11.71 9.94
C ARG A 140 -12.71 -11.53 10.79
N ASN A 141 -12.68 -11.94 12.04
CA ASN A 141 -13.82 -11.80 12.94
C ASN A 141 -14.07 -10.34 13.28
N GLU A 142 -13.02 -9.57 13.61
CA GLU A 142 -13.14 -8.12 13.86
C GLU A 142 -13.64 -7.38 12.62
N TRP A 143 -13.14 -7.73 11.43
CA TRP A 143 -13.62 -7.16 10.17
C TRP A 143 -15.12 -7.39 9.95
N LYS A 144 -15.58 -8.63 10.13
CA LYS A 144 -17.00 -9.00 9.98
C LYS A 144 -17.89 -8.27 10.99
N ASP A 145 -17.45 -8.19 12.25
CA ASP A 145 -18.16 -7.47 13.30
C ASP A 145 -18.22 -5.96 13.04
N LEU A 146 -17.12 -5.35 12.59
CA LEU A 146 -17.12 -3.93 12.21
C LEU A 146 -18.02 -3.65 10.99
N MET A 147 -18.13 -4.60 10.07
CA MET A 147 -18.99 -4.50 8.89
C MET A 147 -20.48 -4.61 9.24
N SER A 148 -20.85 -5.45 10.22
CA SER A 148 -22.26 -5.60 10.63
C SER A 148 -22.78 -4.37 11.38
N ARG A 149 -21.90 -3.62 12.04
CA ARG A 149 -22.27 -2.43 12.81
C ARG A 149 -22.69 -1.28 11.89
N PRO A 150 -23.86 -0.65 12.11
CA PRO A 150 -24.28 0.50 11.32
C PRO A 150 -23.42 1.72 11.61
N VAL A 151 -23.16 2.50 10.56
CA VAL A 151 -22.52 3.81 10.67
C VAL A 151 -23.58 4.89 10.47
N GLN A 152 -23.82 5.68 11.50
CA GLN A 152 -24.74 6.82 11.42
C GLN A 152 -24.13 7.91 10.53
N ASN A 153 -24.88 8.40 9.53
CA ASN A 153 -24.41 9.37 8.54
C ASN A 153 -23.78 10.64 9.16
N ASN A 154 -24.32 11.11 10.27
CA ASN A 154 -23.80 12.29 10.97
C ASN A 154 -22.36 12.10 11.50
N ARG A 155 -21.91 10.85 11.74
CA ARG A 155 -20.56 10.57 12.26
C ARG A 155 -19.47 10.46 11.19
N TYR A 156 -19.83 10.29 9.92
CA TYR A 156 -18.84 10.39 8.83
C TYR A 156 -18.34 11.82 8.65
N ALA A 157 -19.21 12.81 8.88
CA ALA A 157 -18.83 14.22 8.88
C ALA A 157 -17.93 14.56 10.07
N LEU A 158 -18.06 13.85 11.20
CA LEU A 158 -17.27 14.08 12.41
C LEU A 158 -15.85 13.49 12.36
N TYR A 159 -15.60 12.47 11.54
CA TYR A 159 -14.30 11.81 11.49
C TYR A 159 -13.76 11.79 10.07
N GLN A 160 -12.70 12.57 9.83
CA GLN A 160 -11.94 12.46 8.59
C GLN A 160 -11.39 11.03 8.46
N THR A 161 -11.86 10.34 7.41
CA THR A 161 -11.54 8.94 7.12
C THR A 161 -11.03 8.88 5.69
N ASP A 162 -9.79 8.48 5.50
CA ASP A 162 -9.18 8.33 4.19
C ASP A 162 -8.82 6.85 3.93
N PRO A 163 -9.57 6.16 3.04
CA PRO A 163 -9.26 4.78 2.69
C PRO A 163 -7.97 4.63 1.88
N ALA A 164 -7.53 5.68 1.16
CA ALA A 164 -6.33 5.61 0.33
C ALA A 164 -5.06 5.52 1.20
N SER A 165 -4.98 6.33 2.25
CA SER A 165 -3.91 6.25 3.27
C SER A 165 -4.19 5.23 4.39
N TRP A 166 -5.36 4.58 4.39
CA TRP A 166 -5.82 3.67 5.44
C TRP A 166 -5.83 4.31 6.85
N VAL A 167 -6.32 5.54 6.96
CA VAL A 167 -6.37 6.27 8.24
C VAL A 167 -7.77 6.77 8.58
N CYS A 168 -8.13 6.70 9.87
CA CYS A 168 -9.36 7.27 10.39
C CYS A 168 -9.09 8.06 11.67
N GLY A 169 -9.66 9.27 11.78
CA GLY A 169 -9.58 10.11 13.00
C GLY A 169 -10.44 9.64 14.18
N CYS A 170 -11.10 8.48 14.07
CA CYS A 170 -11.96 8.02 15.16
C CYS A 170 -11.14 7.44 16.34
N PRO A 171 -11.58 7.63 17.59
CA PRO A 171 -10.85 7.10 18.75
C PRO A 171 -10.64 5.58 18.71
N TYR A 172 -11.57 4.83 18.11
CA TYR A 172 -11.48 3.38 18.02
C TYR A 172 -10.29 2.93 17.14
N PHE A 173 -9.97 3.66 16.07
CA PHE A 173 -8.89 3.30 15.14
C PHE A 173 -7.53 3.19 15.84
N ILE A 174 -7.19 4.18 16.67
CA ILE A 174 -5.88 4.25 17.35
C ILE A 174 -5.71 3.12 18.38
N HIS A 175 -6.81 2.66 18.98
CA HIS A 175 -6.83 1.62 20.00
C HIS A 175 -7.08 0.22 19.44
N SER A 176 -7.52 0.09 18.18
CA SER A 176 -7.69 -1.21 17.53
C SER A 176 -6.33 -1.87 17.32
N ARG A 177 -6.27 -3.16 17.66
CA ARG A 177 -5.07 -4.00 17.44
C ARG A 177 -4.66 -4.04 15.96
N PHE A 178 -5.62 -4.00 15.06
CA PHE A 178 -5.38 -4.12 13.62
C PHE A 178 -5.54 -2.79 12.87
N LEU A 179 -5.59 -1.66 13.60
CA LEU A 179 -5.87 -0.34 13.03
C LEU A 179 -7.15 -0.36 12.17
N LEU A 180 -8.17 -1.08 12.66
CA LEU A 180 -9.47 -1.16 11.99
C LEU A 180 -10.48 -0.28 12.72
N CYS A 181 -11.45 0.20 11.97
CA CYS A 181 -12.64 0.82 12.53
C CYS A 181 -13.82 0.66 11.57
N LYS A 182 -15.03 0.79 12.07
CA LYS A 182 -16.23 0.69 11.22
C LYS A 182 -16.24 1.73 10.09
N HIS A 183 -15.79 2.96 10.33
CA HIS A 183 -15.78 4.01 9.31
C HIS A 183 -14.90 3.63 8.12
N LEU A 184 -13.71 3.11 8.41
CA LEU A 184 -12.74 2.72 7.40
C LEU A 184 -13.20 1.48 6.62
N VAL A 185 -13.72 0.45 7.31
CA VAL A 185 -14.24 -0.77 6.68
C VAL A 185 -15.43 -0.49 5.75
N HIS A 186 -16.36 0.35 6.18
CA HIS A 186 -17.52 0.71 5.36
C HIS A 186 -17.12 1.60 4.17
N ARG A 187 -16.23 2.58 4.38
CA ARG A 187 -15.78 3.48 3.31
C ARG A 187 -14.94 2.73 2.26
N SER A 188 -14.08 1.81 2.67
CA SER A 188 -13.31 0.97 1.73
C SER A 188 -14.22 0.06 0.90
N ARG A 189 -15.28 -0.48 1.50
CA ARG A 189 -16.27 -1.29 0.78
C ARG A 189 -17.05 -0.45 -0.25
N HIS A 190 -17.47 0.76 0.11
CA HIS A 190 -18.19 1.64 -0.80
C HIS A 190 -17.34 2.01 -2.02
N LEU A 191 -16.04 2.28 -1.82
CA LEU A 191 -15.12 2.52 -2.93
C LEU A 191 -14.98 1.29 -3.84
N ALA A 192 -14.79 0.10 -3.26
CA ALA A 192 -14.68 -1.12 -4.04
C ALA A 192 -15.94 -1.41 -4.90
N LEU A 193 -17.13 -1.18 -4.35
CA LEU A 193 -18.39 -1.35 -5.08
C LEU A 193 -18.55 -0.33 -6.22
N ASN A 194 -18.12 0.92 -5.99
CA ASN A 194 -18.14 1.95 -7.03
C ASN A 194 -17.17 1.62 -8.16
N ASP A 195 -15.96 1.16 -7.82
CA ASP A 195 -14.95 0.77 -8.82
C ASP A 195 -15.43 -0.42 -9.67
N ASP A 196 -16.10 -1.40 -9.04
CA ASP A 196 -16.69 -2.54 -9.75
C ASP A 196 -17.85 -2.10 -10.65
N ALA A 197 -18.69 -1.17 -10.20
CA ALA A 197 -19.78 -0.62 -11.01
C ALA A 197 -19.28 0.17 -12.22
N ILE A 198 -18.24 0.99 -12.06
CA ILE A 198 -17.62 1.74 -13.15
C ILE A 198 -17.04 0.79 -14.20
N LYS A 199 -16.33 -0.27 -13.78
CA LYS A 199 -15.77 -1.27 -14.69
C LYS A 199 -16.83 -2.02 -15.48
N GLU A 200 -17.96 -2.36 -14.85
CA GLU A 200 -19.07 -3.00 -15.55
C GLU A 200 -19.75 -2.04 -16.54
N GLU A 201 -19.91 -0.75 -16.20
CA GLU A 201 -20.45 0.24 -17.13
C GLU A 201 -19.53 0.47 -18.35
N GLU A 202 -18.21 0.54 -18.14
CA GLU A 202 -17.22 0.64 -19.22
C GLU A 202 -17.26 -0.59 -20.14
N LYS A 203 -17.40 -1.79 -19.56
CA LYS A 203 -17.53 -3.04 -20.30
C LYS A 203 -18.81 -3.06 -21.15
N LEU A 204 -19.93 -2.60 -20.60
CA LEU A 204 -21.20 -2.45 -21.33
C LEU A 204 -21.07 -1.47 -22.51
N ARG A 205 -20.42 -0.32 -22.31
CA ARG A 205 -20.14 0.65 -23.39
C ARG A 205 -19.25 0.06 -24.48
N ALA A 206 -18.20 -0.67 -24.11
CA ALA A 206 -17.33 -1.35 -25.06
C ALA A 206 -18.08 -2.42 -25.89
N THR A 207 -18.99 -3.16 -25.27
CA THR A 207 -19.83 -4.14 -25.98
C THR A 207 -20.85 -3.48 -26.91
N SER A 208 -21.42 -2.32 -26.54
CA SER A 208 -22.32 -1.55 -27.40
C SER A 208 -21.58 -1.01 -28.63
N ALA A 209 -20.39 -0.43 -28.44
CA ALA A 209 -19.57 0.09 -29.53
C ALA A 209 -19.13 -1.01 -30.52
N LEU A 210 -18.81 -2.21 -30.03
CA LEU A 210 -18.55 -3.37 -30.89
C LEU A 210 -19.80 -3.82 -31.66
N GLY A 211 -20.97 -3.79 -31.03
CA GLY A 211 -22.25 -4.09 -31.68
C GLY A 211 -22.58 -3.11 -32.81
N GLU A 212 -22.42 -1.81 -32.57
CA GLU A 212 -22.60 -0.75 -33.58
C GLU A 212 -21.62 -0.90 -34.75
N ALA A 213 -20.34 -1.19 -34.47
CA ALA A 213 -19.34 -1.42 -35.51
C ALA A 213 -19.68 -2.65 -36.38
N LEU A 214 -20.18 -3.73 -35.78
CA LEU A 214 -20.61 -4.92 -36.52
C LEU A 214 -21.84 -4.65 -37.39
N GLN A 215 -22.82 -3.89 -36.89
CA GLN A 215 -23.98 -3.46 -37.69
C GLN A 215 -23.58 -2.58 -38.86
N LEU A 216 -22.61 -1.67 -38.68
CA LEU A 216 -22.06 -0.86 -39.78
C LEU A 216 -21.36 -1.73 -40.83
N ILE A 217 -20.56 -2.71 -40.41
CA ILE A 217 -19.89 -3.64 -41.32
C ILE A 217 -20.91 -4.47 -42.11
N GLU A 218 -21.98 -4.93 -41.45
CA GLU A 218 -23.04 -5.71 -42.08
C GLU A 218 -23.88 -4.85 -43.05
N SER A 219 -24.13 -3.59 -42.71
CA SER A 219 -24.75 -2.60 -43.60
C SER A 219 -23.88 -2.31 -44.83
N CYS A 220 -22.56 -2.11 -44.66
CA CYS A 220 -21.63 -1.93 -45.78
C CYS A 220 -21.55 -3.17 -46.69
N LYS A 221 -21.61 -4.38 -46.12
CA LYS A 221 -21.67 -5.62 -46.89
C LYS A 221 -22.97 -5.74 -47.68
N SER A 222 -24.10 -5.31 -47.12
CA SER A 222 -25.39 -5.31 -47.81
C SER A 222 -25.43 -4.31 -48.99
N GLN A 223 -24.72 -3.19 -48.87
CA GLN A 223 -24.58 -2.21 -49.97
C GLN A 223 -23.56 -2.65 -51.03
N ALA A 224 -22.52 -3.40 -50.65
CA ALA A 224 -21.52 -3.93 -51.58
C ALA A 224 -22.02 -5.12 -52.43
N GLY A 225 -23.20 -5.66 -52.13
CA GLY A 225 -23.87 -6.70 -52.92
C GLY A 225 -24.38 -6.24 -54.29
N SER A 226 -24.42 -4.94 -54.56
CA SER A 226 -24.75 -4.39 -55.88
C SER A 226 -23.56 -3.67 -56.50
N GLY A 227 -22.72 -4.47 -57.17
CA GLY A 227 -21.94 -4.08 -58.35
C GLY A 227 -20.76 -3.12 -58.15
N TRP A 228 -19.56 -3.66 -57.95
CA TRP A 228 -18.33 -2.97 -58.32
C TRP A 228 -17.41 -3.91 -59.10
N THR A 229 -17.45 -3.77 -60.43
CA THR A 229 -16.42 -4.23 -61.35
C THR A 229 -15.30 -3.19 -61.46
N SER A 230 -14.10 -3.72 -61.67
CA SER A 230 -12.79 -3.07 -61.75
C SER A 230 -12.72 -1.84 -62.64
N ARG A 231 -11.90 -0.84 -62.25
CA ARG A 231 -10.91 -0.23 -63.16
C ARG A 231 -9.90 0.67 -62.45
N SER A 232 -8.64 0.32 -62.67
CA SER A 232 -7.48 1.21 -62.65
C SER A 232 -7.58 2.25 -63.79
N ASN A 233 -7.14 3.47 -63.53
CA ASN A 233 -6.23 4.24 -64.39
C ASN A 233 -5.98 5.63 -63.78
N SER A 234 -4.71 5.99 -63.66
CA SER A 234 -4.26 7.39 -63.54
C SER A 234 -3.25 7.64 -64.66
N PRO A 235 -3.42 8.63 -65.54
CA PRO A 235 -2.42 9.02 -66.53
C PRO A 235 -1.70 10.30 -66.10
N THR A 236 -0.47 10.55 -66.58
CA THR A 236 0.10 11.87 -66.96
C THR A 236 1.52 11.64 -67.52
N ILE A 237 1.71 11.66 -68.84
CA ILE A 237 2.26 12.72 -69.74
C ILE A 237 3.79 12.88 -69.65
N LEU A 238 4.43 12.65 -70.80
CA LEU A 238 5.84 12.84 -71.17
C LEU A 238 6.06 14.22 -71.81
N ALA A 239 7.30 14.72 -71.75
CA ALA A 239 7.87 15.68 -72.69
C ALA A 239 9.42 15.50 -72.74
N PRO A 240 10.11 15.96 -73.80
CA PRO A 240 10.88 15.07 -74.66
C PRO A 240 12.36 15.46 -74.86
N ASP A 241 13.09 14.52 -75.44
CA ASP A 241 14.32 14.65 -76.24
C ASP A 241 15.65 15.07 -75.58
N GLY A 242 16.67 14.23 -75.78
CA GLY A 242 17.92 14.77 -76.35
C GLY A 242 19.31 14.39 -75.83
N GLN A 243 19.53 13.28 -75.08
CA GLN A 243 20.84 12.59 -74.98
C GLN A 243 22.07 13.39 -74.42
N PRO A 244 23.19 12.72 -74.04
CA PRO A 244 23.81 12.91 -72.72
C PRO A 244 25.17 13.63 -72.72
N VAL A 245 25.53 14.24 -71.58
CA VAL A 245 26.94 14.52 -71.24
C VAL A 245 27.20 14.27 -69.74
N PRO A 246 28.25 13.52 -69.37
CA PRO A 246 28.66 13.30 -67.99
C PRO A 246 29.80 14.24 -67.58
N ALA A 247 29.74 14.81 -66.37
CA ALA A 247 30.88 15.10 -65.50
C ALA A 247 30.41 15.70 -64.16
N GLN A 248 30.98 15.18 -63.08
CA GLN A 248 30.92 15.63 -61.67
C GLN A 248 31.29 17.14 -61.49
N PRO A 249 31.05 17.84 -60.33
CA PRO A 249 31.38 17.37 -58.98
C PRO A 249 30.62 17.97 -57.75
N ASN A 250 30.95 17.40 -56.58
CA ASN A 250 30.95 17.97 -55.22
C ASN A 250 29.68 18.65 -54.68
N ALA A 251 29.13 18.10 -53.59
CA ALA A 251 29.36 18.61 -52.23
C ALA A 251 28.29 18.16 -51.23
N SER A 252 28.77 17.82 -50.03
CA SER A 252 28.14 18.03 -48.72
C SER A 252 26.80 17.33 -48.39
N SER A 253 26.99 16.21 -47.69
CA SER A 253 26.45 15.92 -46.34
C SER A 253 25.06 15.29 -46.18
N PRO A 254 24.92 14.42 -45.16
CA PRO A 254 24.07 13.24 -45.24
C PRO A 254 22.93 13.23 -44.21
N GLN A 255 22.03 12.28 -44.45
CA GLN A 255 20.85 11.92 -43.69
C GLN A 255 21.10 11.58 -42.21
N PRO A 256 20.10 11.78 -41.32
CA PRO A 256 20.08 11.13 -40.02
C PRO A 256 19.33 9.79 -40.09
N THR A 257 20.09 8.70 -40.05
CA THR A 257 19.64 7.36 -39.67
C THR A 257 19.50 7.29 -38.15
N ILE A 258 18.29 6.99 -37.66
CA ILE A 258 18.02 6.77 -36.23
C ILE A 258 18.42 5.34 -35.87
N SER A 259 19.44 5.23 -35.03
CA SER A 259 19.97 4.03 -34.42
C SER A 259 19.09 3.54 -33.27
N GLN A 260 18.91 2.22 -33.20
CA GLN A 260 18.40 1.52 -32.02
C GLN A 260 19.49 1.44 -30.94
N PRO A 261 19.14 1.46 -29.64
CA PRO A 261 20.10 1.21 -28.59
C PRO A 261 20.27 -0.29 -28.33
N GLU A 262 21.47 -0.79 -28.65
CA GLU A 262 22.04 -1.99 -28.07
C GLU A 262 22.32 -1.74 -26.57
N ASN A 263 21.59 -2.42 -25.69
CA ASN A 263 21.98 -2.72 -24.31
C ASN A 263 21.06 -3.82 -23.77
N TRP A 264 21.17 -5.01 -24.34
CA TRP A 264 20.60 -6.25 -23.83
C TRP A 264 21.66 -7.35 -23.95
N LYS A 265 21.97 -8.00 -22.83
CA LYS A 265 22.97 -9.06 -22.58
C LYS A 265 24.30 -8.60 -21.95
N PHE A 266 24.24 -8.14 -20.71
CA PHE A 266 25.22 -8.52 -19.68
C PHE A 266 24.61 -8.42 -18.27
N CYS A 267 23.50 -9.12 -18.04
CA CYS A 267 23.03 -9.55 -16.72
C CYS A 267 22.27 -10.89 -16.86
N GLN A 268 22.90 -11.85 -17.55
CA GLN A 268 22.52 -13.25 -17.48
C GLN A 268 23.52 -13.95 -16.57
N ILE A 269 23.20 -13.99 -15.27
CA ILE A 269 23.51 -15.06 -14.31
C ILE A 269 22.73 -14.70 -13.03
N GLN A 270 21.83 -15.61 -12.62
CA GLN A 270 20.99 -15.61 -11.40
C GLN A 270 19.53 -15.08 -11.44
N LEU A 271 18.78 -15.33 -12.52
CA LEU A 271 17.32 -15.37 -12.45
C LEU A 271 16.74 -16.62 -13.14
N GLN A 272 16.96 -17.79 -12.52
CA GLN A 272 16.07 -18.94 -12.62
C GLN A 272 16.01 -19.57 -11.23
N PRO A 273 14.83 -19.65 -10.57
CA PRO A 273 13.59 -20.17 -11.12
C PRO A 273 12.34 -19.34 -10.74
N LEU A 274 11.84 -18.48 -11.64
CA LEU A 274 10.50 -17.87 -11.51
C LEU A 274 9.51 -18.35 -12.59
N GLU A 275 9.99 -18.95 -13.67
CA GLU A 275 9.14 -19.33 -14.81
C GLU A 275 8.32 -20.61 -14.57
N LYS A 276 8.74 -21.48 -13.65
CA LYS A 276 7.96 -22.68 -13.27
C LYS A 276 6.78 -22.39 -12.34
N LYS A 277 6.63 -21.18 -11.82
CA LYS A 277 5.52 -20.80 -10.93
C LYS A 277 4.29 -20.26 -11.70
N LEU A 278 4.49 -19.76 -12.92
CA LEU A 278 3.42 -19.19 -13.75
C LEU A 278 2.57 -20.24 -14.48
N GLN A 279 3.10 -21.44 -14.76
CA GLN A 279 2.32 -22.51 -15.39
C GLN A 279 1.48 -23.35 -14.41
N TYR A 280 1.79 -23.34 -13.11
CA TYR A 280 1.00 -24.06 -12.11
C TYR A 280 -0.24 -23.27 -11.66
N ASP A 281 -0.17 -21.94 -11.67
CA ASP A 281 -1.28 -21.06 -11.23
C ASP A 281 -2.36 -20.84 -12.30
N LEU A 282 -2.09 -21.13 -13.57
CA LEU A 282 -3.07 -21.01 -14.66
C LEU A 282 -3.98 -22.25 -14.83
N GLY A 283 -3.64 -23.37 -14.19
CA GLY A 283 -4.37 -24.64 -14.31
C GLY A 283 -5.53 -24.83 -13.32
N ASN A 284 -5.69 -23.96 -12.31
CA ASN A 284 -6.66 -24.16 -11.21
C ASN A 284 -7.74 -23.08 -11.11
N THR A 285 -7.92 -22.27 -12.16
CA THR A 285 -8.86 -21.13 -12.22
C THR A 285 -10.32 -21.51 -12.46
N LYS A 286 -10.70 -22.79 -12.46
CA LYS A 286 -12.10 -23.23 -12.67
C LYS A 286 -12.91 -23.53 -11.40
N ARG A 287 -12.45 -23.16 -10.19
CA ARG A 287 -13.25 -23.37 -8.96
C ARG A 287 -13.44 -22.17 -8.02
N TRP A 288 -13.02 -20.96 -8.39
CA TRP A 288 -13.20 -19.77 -7.54
C TRP A 288 -13.79 -18.60 -8.33
N GLY A 289 -15.04 -18.76 -8.74
CA GLY A 289 -15.87 -17.66 -9.21
C GLY A 289 -16.51 -16.91 -8.03
N ARG A 290 -15.79 -15.93 -7.47
CA ARG A 290 -16.37 -14.68 -6.95
C ARG A 290 -15.26 -13.72 -6.53
N ALA A 291 -15.31 -12.55 -7.14
CA ALA A 291 -14.40 -11.42 -6.98
C ALA A 291 -14.03 -11.16 -5.51
N GLN A 292 -12.74 -11.21 -5.23
CA GLN A 292 -12.13 -10.55 -4.08
C GLN A 292 -10.91 -9.81 -4.61
N GLY A 293 -10.97 -8.48 -4.52
CA GLY A 293 -9.89 -7.57 -4.85
C GLY A 293 -8.58 -7.96 -4.17
N ASN A 294 -7.49 -7.52 -4.77
CA ASN A 294 -6.13 -7.94 -4.51
C ASN A 294 -5.66 -7.58 -3.08
N TRP A 295 -5.98 -8.40 -2.07
CA TRP A 295 -5.56 -8.22 -0.67
C TRP A 295 -4.07 -8.48 -0.40
N ARG A 296 -3.27 -8.73 -1.46
CA ARG A 296 -1.89 -9.24 -1.34
C ARG A 296 -0.88 -8.18 -0.90
N GLU A 297 -1.22 -6.89 -0.92
CA GLU A 297 -0.28 -5.80 -0.60
C GLU A 297 -0.57 -5.06 0.71
N LEU A 298 -1.71 -5.30 1.36
CA LEU A 298 -2.15 -4.54 2.55
C LEU A 298 -1.69 -5.11 3.90
N VAL A 299 -0.90 -6.18 3.92
CA VAL A 299 -0.52 -6.91 5.16
C VAL A 299 0.97 -6.79 5.50
N PHE A 300 1.68 -5.84 4.88
CA PHE A 300 3.07 -5.53 5.23
C PHE A 300 3.20 -4.09 5.73
N TRP A 301 2.69 -3.82 6.93
CA TRP A 301 3.06 -2.69 7.79
C TRP A 301 2.91 -3.08 9.27
#